data_AF-A0AAU6JNV0-F1
#
_entry.id   AF-A0AAU6JNV0-F1
#
_cell.length_a   1.000
_cell.length_b   1.000
_cell.length_c   1.000
_cell.angle_alpha   90.00
_cell.angle_beta   90.00
_cell.angle_gamma   90.00
#
_symmetry.space_group_name_H-M   'P 1'
#
loop_
_entity.id
_entity.type
_entity.pdbx_description
1 polymer ?
#
loop_
_entity_poly.entity_id
_entity_poly.type
_entity_poly.pdbx_seq_one_letter_code
_entity_poly.pdbx_strand_id
1 'polypeptide(L)'
;MQLRPVMACVSLLAGTLVALSGTTAQAATTRYEAETSPAVCTGTIDSDWTGYSGSGFCNGTNSAGSYAQFTVSAPASGTATLSVRFANGTTTARTVSVIVNGTTVTTATFEGTSTWTGWTTKTLTVPVVAGSNTVRLNPTTAAGLPNIDYLDANVPDGTTTPPPTASALYVSPSGTDSAAGTSSAPTTLTSAISRITAGGTIYVRGGTYNYASTVTIPVGNNGTASARTTLSAYPGETPVLNFSAQTESSSNRGLQLNANYWYIKGLVVERAGDNGIYVGGSNNVVERTVTRFNRDTGLQLGRIASTTPAADWPANNLILSAESHDNADSDGEDADGFAAKLTTGSGNVFRYAVSHNNIDDGWDLYTKTDTGPIGPVTIEDSLSYSNGTLTDGSQAGNGDRNGYKLGGDDIAVNHIVRRSIAYKNGKHGFTWNSNPGTMTVSDNVSIDNTERNFNFDGGTSVFRTNTSCRSASGTNDRIIGDSDTTNQFWSGTNGSRCSSYAGALHWSFATDGRLVVTFGG
;
A
#
# COMPACT_ATOMS: atom_id res chain seq x y z
N MET A 1 -43.77 6.64 -61.54
CA MET A 1 -43.26 8.02 -61.41
C MET A 1 -42.46 8.11 -60.12
N GLN A 2 -41.13 8.21 -60.25
CA GLN A 2 -40.07 8.53 -59.26
C GLN A 2 -39.98 7.82 -57.87
N LEU A 3 -38.72 7.66 -57.42
CA LEU A 3 -38.27 6.98 -56.18
C LEU A 3 -37.83 8.00 -55.10
N ARG A 4 -37.68 7.55 -53.85
CA ARG A 4 -36.34 7.35 -53.20
C ARG A 4 -36.41 6.68 -51.79
N PRO A 5 -35.37 5.94 -51.34
CA PRO A 5 -35.33 5.22 -50.06
C PRO A 5 -34.28 5.77 -49.04
N VAL A 6 -34.19 5.17 -47.85
CA VAL A 6 -33.08 5.34 -46.87
C VAL A 6 -32.68 3.97 -46.27
N MET A 7 -31.39 3.77 -45.94
CA MET A 7 -30.79 2.54 -45.38
C MET A 7 -30.31 2.74 -43.93
N ALA A 8 -30.19 1.65 -43.15
CA ALA A 8 -28.97 1.31 -42.38
C ALA A 8 -28.99 -0.14 -41.82
N CYS A 9 -27.81 -0.77 -41.77
CA CYS A 9 -27.47 -2.14 -41.35
C CYS A 9 -26.61 -2.08 -40.04
N VAL A 10 -26.20 -3.14 -39.30
CA VAL A 10 -26.45 -4.60 -39.23
C VAL A 10 -25.96 -5.14 -37.86
N SER A 11 -26.39 -6.35 -37.48
CA SER A 11 -26.04 -7.14 -36.27
C SER A 11 -24.78 -8.02 -36.38
N LEU A 12 -24.20 -8.54 -35.28
CA LEU A 12 -23.92 -10.00 -35.12
C LEU A 12 -23.49 -10.50 -33.72
N LEU A 13 -23.60 -11.83 -33.55
CA LEU A 13 -23.20 -12.75 -32.47
C LEU A 13 -22.45 -13.96 -33.12
N ALA A 14 -21.78 -14.91 -32.45
CA ALA A 14 -21.09 -15.03 -31.15
C ALA A 14 -20.49 -16.46 -31.06
N GLY A 15 -19.53 -16.75 -30.16
CA GLY A 15 -19.08 -18.14 -29.89
C GLY A 15 -17.65 -18.31 -29.37
N THR A 16 -17.43 -19.32 -28.51
CA THR A 16 -16.20 -19.59 -27.73
C THR A 16 -15.44 -20.84 -28.18
N LEU A 17 -14.16 -20.95 -27.80
CA LEU A 17 -13.34 -22.17 -27.91
C LEU A 17 -12.54 -22.41 -26.62
N VAL A 18 -12.30 -23.67 -26.25
CA VAL A 18 -11.52 -24.09 -25.07
C VAL A 18 -10.09 -24.46 -25.47
N ALA A 19 -9.11 -24.10 -24.65
CA ALA A 19 -7.69 -24.37 -24.86
C ALA A 19 -7.19 -25.61 -24.08
N LEU A 20 -6.04 -26.14 -24.49
CA LEU A 20 -5.16 -26.96 -23.65
C LEU A 20 -3.88 -26.18 -23.36
N SER A 21 -3.35 -26.38 -22.14
CA SER A 21 -2.43 -25.47 -21.44
C SER A 21 -0.95 -25.83 -21.57
N GLY A 22 -0.07 -24.83 -21.41
CA GLY A 22 1.37 -24.97 -21.26
C GLY A 22 1.98 -23.80 -20.48
N THR A 23 3.10 -24.06 -19.77
CA THR A 23 3.84 -23.09 -18.94
C THR A 23 4.49 -21.96 -19.74
N THR A 24 4.51 -20.73 -19.23
CA THR A 24 5.20 -19.58 -19.87
C THR A 24 6.18 -18.87 -18.94
N ALA A 25 7.33 -18.51 -19.50
CA ALA A 25 8.37 -17.73 -18.83
C ALA A 25 8.26 -16.24 -19.21
N GLN A 26 8.62 -15.36 -18.28
CA GLN A 26 8.62 -13.91 -18.49
C GLN A 26 9.67 -13.49 -19.53
N ALA A 27 9.27 -12.70 -20.53
CA ALA A 27 10.18 -12.18 -21.55
C ALA A 27 11.13 -11.10 -21.00
N ALA A 28 12.36 -11.07 -21.50
CA ALA A 28 13.37 -10.08 -21.13
C ALA A 28 13.22 -8.76 -21.91
N THR A 29 13.56 -7.63 -21.28
CA THR A 29 13.63 -6.30 -21.93
C THR A 29 14.56 -6.33 -23.14
N THR A 30 14.10 -5.80 -24.28
CA THR A 30 14.87 -5.73 -25.53
C THR A 30 15.26 -4.30 -25.86
N ARG A 31 16.54 -4.04 -26.13
CA ARG A 31 17.05 -2.72 -26.57
C ARG A 31 16.95 -2.53 -28.07
N TYR A 32 16.59 -1.33 -28.48
CA TYR A 32 16.68 -0.84 -29.85
C TYR A 32 17.51 0.47 -29.86
N GLU A 33 18.77 0.37 -30.30
CA GLU A 33 19.67 1.53 -30.44
C GLU A 33 19.20 2.41 -31.62
N ALA A 34 19.22 3.76 -31.49
CA ALA A 34 18.59 4.67 -32.45
C ALA A 34 19.36 4.83 -33.78
N GLU A 35 20.63 4.45 -33.79
CA GLU A 35 21.52 4.49 -34.95
C GLU A 35 21.60 3.17 -35.73
N THR A 36 21.06 2.08 -35.16
CA THR A 36 21.14 0.74 -35.77
C THR A 36 19.85 0.38 -36.52
N SER A 37 19.97 0.04 -37.80
CA SER A 37 18.87 -0.49 -38.61
C SER A 37 18.20 -1.70 -37.91
N PRO A 38 16.86 -1.77 -37.80
CA PRO A 38 15.84 -1.04 -38.58
C PRO A 38 15.36 0.28 -37.95
N ALA A 39 16.10 0.91 -37.03
CA ALA A 39 15.80 2.26 -36.60
C ALA A 39 15.99 3.28 -37.75
N VAL A 40 15.22 4.36 -37.73
CA VAL A 40 15.29 5.46 -38.71
C VAL A 40 15.30 6.80 -37.98
N CYS A 41 16.37 7.57 -38.17
CA CYS A 41 16.50 8.94 -37.70
C CYS A 41 16.39 9.92 -38.89
N THR A 42 15.49 10.91 -38.85
CA THR A 42 15.52 12.01 -39.81
C THR A 42 16.42 13.13 -39.29
N GLY A 43 17.69 13.05 -39.61
CA GLY A 43 18.75 13.91 -39.08
C GLY A 43 20.09 13.24 -39.34
N THR A 44 21.01 13.38 -38.40
CA THR A 44 22.29 12.67 -38.42
C THR A 44 22.37 11.65 -37.30
N ILE A 45 23.21 10.63 -37.52
CA ILE A 45 23.74 9.83 -36.42
C ILE A 45 25.04 10.50 -36.00
N ASP A 46 25.04 11.03 -34.78
CA ASP A 46 26.18 11.73 -34.22
C ASP A 46 26.79 10.93 -33.05
N SER A 47 28.00 11.29 -32.66
CA SER A 47 28.79 10.56 -31.66
C SER A 47 29.66 11.50 -30.80
N ASP A 48 29.36 12.80 -30.80
CA ASP A 48 30.17 13.90 -30.25
C ASP A 48 29.88 14.23 -28.78
N TRP A 49 28.67 13.92 -28.29
CA TRP A 49 28.35 13.95 -26.86
C TRP A 49 28.70 12.62 -26.18
N THR A 50 29.45 12.65 -25.08
CA THR A 50 29.75 11.41 -24.35
C THR A 50 28.53 10.83 -23.61
N GLY A 51 28.50 9.51 -23.44
CA GLY A 51 27.57 8.82 -22.56
C GLY A 51 26.38 8.08 -23.22
N TYR A 52 26.25 8.10 -24.55
CA TYR A 52 25.32 7.24 -25.31
C TYR A 52 25.67 5.74 -25.19
N SER A 53 24.81 4.85 -25.67
CA SER A 53 25.15 3.43 -25.92
C SER A 53 25.28 3.11 -27.41
N GLY A 54 25.77 1.91 -27.72
CA GLY A 54 26.09 1.55 -29.10
C GLY A 54 27.25 2.37 -29.66
N SER A 55 27.04 2.95 -30.83
CA SER A 55 28.03 3.61 -31.69
C SER A 55 27.72 5.08 -31.98
N GLY A 56 26.55 5.57 -31.56
CA GLY A 56 26.12 6.95 -31.73
C GLY A 56 24.67 7.12 -31.26
N PHE A 57 24.06 8.25 -31.60
CA PHE A 57 22.67 8.56 -31.26
C PHE A 57 21.99 9.33 -32.38
N CYS A 58 20.67 9.32 -32.42
CA CYS A 58 19.88 10.11 -33.35
C CYS A 58 19.85 11.59 -32.95
N ASN A 59 20.56 12.44 -33.70
CA ASN A 59 20.38 13.89 -33.68
C ASN A 59 19.29 14.28 -34.69
N GLY A 60 18.04 14.33 -34.21
CA GLY A 60 16.89 14.63 -35.06
C GLY A 60 16.90 16.07 -35.58
N THR A 61 16.60 16.26 -36.86
CA THR A 61 16.47 17.59 -37.47
C THR A 61 15.47 18.46 -36.69
N ASN A 62 15.80 19.73 -36.49
CA ASN A 62 14.92 20.70 -35.81
C ASN A 62 13.73 21.09 -36.72
N SER A 63 12.71 20.22 -36.78
CA SER A 63 11.49 20.40 -37.57
C SER A 63 10.33 19.56 -37.01
N ALA A 64 9.10 20.06 -37.17
CA ALA A 64 7.87 19.33 -36.83
C ALA A 64 7.56 18.15 -37.77
N GLY A 65 8.27 18.05 -38.91
CA GLY A 65 8.17 16.92 -39.84
C GLY A 65 9.16 15.77 -39.54
N SER A 66 10.09 15.99 -38.62
CA SER A 66 11.14 15.01 -38.28
C SER A 66 10.59 13.84 -37.47
N TYR A 67 11.36 12.76 -37.37
CA TYR A 67 11.09 11.65 -36.48
C TYR A 67 12.32 10.79 -36.17
N ALA A 68 12.21 10.04 -35.07
CA ALA A 68 12.97 8.85 -34.77
C ALA A 68 11.96 7.70 -34.75
N GLN A 69 12.20 6.64 -35.50
CA GLN A 69 11.33 5.48 -35.58
C GLN A 69 12.10 4.21 -35.23
N PHE A 70 11.54 3.42 -34.33
CA PHE A 70 12.01 2.10 -33.94
C PHE A 70 11.06 1.05 -34.50
N THR A 71 11.58 -0.16 -34.75
CA THR A 71 10.77 -1.33 -35.12
C THR A 71 10.80 -2.33 -33.97
N VAL A 72 9.81 -2.23 -33.08
CA VAL A 72 9.70 -3.05 -31.87
C VAL A 72 8.98 -4.36 -32.20
N SER A 73 9.60 -5.50 -31.89
CA SER A 73 8.97 -6.81 -32.04
C SER A 73 8.25 -7.18 -30.75
N ALA A 74 6.94 -7.48 -30.84
CA ALA A 74 6.13 -7.89 -29.71
C ALA A 74 5.57 -9.31 -29.94
N PRO A 75 5.84 -10.28 -29.05
CA PRO A 75 5.26 -11.64 -29.16
C PRO A 75 3.72 -11.65 -29.19
N ALA A 76 3.05 -10.73 -28.50
CA ALA A 76 1.61 -10.51 -28.59
C ALA A 76 1.21 -9.03 -28.69
N SER A 77 -0.04 -8.83 -29.11
CA SER A 77 -0.74 -7.55 -28.94
C SER A 77 -0.99 -7.26 -27.47
N GLY A 78 -0.89 -5.98 -27.07
CA GLY A 78 -1.12 -5.54 -25.69
C GLY A 78 -0.44 -4.19 -25.41
N THR A 79 -0.15 -3.88 -24.16
CA THR A 79 0.59 -2.67 -23.78
C THR A 79 2.08 -2.98 -23.61
N ALA A 80 2.94 -2.27 -24.34
CA ALA A 80 4.38 -2.26 -24.11
C ALA A 80 4.78 -1.06 -23.24
N THR A 81 5.74 -1.28 -22.35
CA THR A 81 6.42 -0.21 -21.59
C THR A 81 7.74 0.08 -22.27
N LEU A 82 7.91 1.31 -22.77
CA LEU A 82 9.06 1.75 -23.53
C LEU A 82 9.84 2.78 -22.73
N SER A 83 11.14 2.55 -22.54
CA SER A 83 12.05 3.47 -21.87
C SER A 83 12.96 4.12 -22.93
N VAL A 84 12.64 5.37 -23.28
CA VAL A 84 13.41 6.15 -24.27
C VAL A 84 14.50 6.93 -23.55
N ARG A 85 15.77 6.63 -23.84
CA ARG A 85 16.90 7.41 -23.33
C ARG A 85 17.20 8.57 -24.27
N PHE A 86 17.34 9.76 -23.70
CA PHE A 86 17.45 11.01 -24.45
C PHE A 86 18.31 12.06 -23.73
N ALA A 87 18.79 13.04 -24.49
CA ALA A 87 19.40 14.27 -23.98
C ALA A 87 18.80 15.49 -24.68
N ASN A 88 18.48 16.53 -23.91
CA ASN A 88 18.00 17.83 -24.38
C ASN A 88 18.79 18.91 -23.65
N GLY A 89 19.96 19.29 -24.18
CA GLY A 89 20.83 20.31 -23.57
C GLY A 89 20.28 21.74 -23.63
N THR A 90 18.98 21.92 -23.92
CA THR A 90 18.29 23.22 -23.89
C THR A 90 17.34 23.30 -22.69
N THR A 91 16.87 24.51 -22.37
CA THR A 91 15.85 24.72 -21.32
C THR A 91 14.42 24.54 -21.83
N THR A 92 14.22 24.39 -23.15
CA THR A 92 12.89 24.25 -23.76
C THR A 92 12.56 22.78 -23.95
N ALA A 93 11.44 22.35 -23.36
CA ALA A 93 10.97 20.98 -23.51
C ALA A 93 10.52 20.67 -24.96
N ARG A 94 10.89 19.51 -25.48
CA ARG A 94 10.57 19.06 -26.85
C ARG A 94 9.41 18.06 -26.80
N THR A 95 8.21 18.50 -27.18
CA THR A 95 7.01 17.64 -27.19
C THR A 95 6.91 16.86 -28.50
N VAL A 96 6.53 15.59 -28.40
CA VAL A 96 6.28 14.68 -29.53
C VAL A 96 4.89 14.06 -29.47
N SER A 97 4.30 13.81 -30.63
CA SER A 97 3.31 12.76 -30.83
C SER A 97 4.03 11.41 -30.85
N VAL A 98 3.59 10.49 -30.01
CA VAL A 98 4.02 9.09 -30.05
C VAL A 98 3.05 8.35 -30.98
N ILE A 99 3.56 7.86 -32.10
CA ILE A 99 2.78 7.20 -33.15
C ILE A 99 3.17 5.72 -33.16
N VAL A 100 2.19 4.83 -33.00
CA VAL A 100 2.40 3.39 -33.19
C VAL A 100 1.58 2.89 -34.37
N ASN A 101 2.24 2.20 -35.30
CA ASN A 101 1.63 1.63 -36.51
C ASN A 101 0.79 2.66 -37.30
N GLY A 102 1.33 3.87 -37.44
CA GLY A 102 0.71 4.99 -38.16
C GLY A 102 -0.37 5.75 -37.38
N THR A 103 -0.73 5.33 -36.16
CA THR A 103 -1.75 6.00 -35.32
C THR A 103 -1.09 6.72 -34.15
N THR A 104 -1.41 7.99 -33.91
CA THR A 104 -0.99 8.70 -32.69
C THR A 104 -1.68 8.09 -31.47
N VAL A 105 -0.90 7.57 -30.51
CA VAL A 105 -1.41 6.88 -29.33
C VAL A 105 -1.33 7.72 -28.06
N THR A 106 -0.36 8.64 -27.98
CA THR A 106 -0.20 9.59 -26.87
C THR A 106 0.72 10.75 -27.28
N THR A 107 0.90 11.73 -26.40
CA THR A 107 1.94 12.77 -26.52
C THR A 107 2.94 12.64 -25.38
N ALA A 108 4.23 12.84 -25.67
CA ALA A 108 5.29 12.82 -24.68
C ALA A 108 6.12 14.10 -24.74
N THR A 109 6.45 14.67 -23.58
CA THR A 109 7.28 15.88 -23.47
C THR A 109 8.67 15.49 -22.99
N PHE A 110 9.72 15.86 -23.72
CA PHE A 110 11.11 15.63 -23.34
C PHE A 110 11.70 16.91 -22.73
N GLU A 111 11.79 16.94 -21.40
CA GLU A 111 12.27 18.11 -20.63
C GLU A 111 13.74 18.44 -20.92
N GLY A 112 14.19 19.63 -20.50
CA GLY A 112 15.61 19.97 -20.54
C GLY A 112 16.44 19.10 -19.59
N THR A 113 17.59 18.61 -20.04
CA THR A 113 18.49 17.71 -19.30
C THR A 113 19.76 18.41 -18.79
N SER A 114 19.74 19.75 -18.74
CA SER A 114 20.86 20.64 -18.37
C SER A 114 22.06 20.64 -19.32
N THR A 115 22.50 19.49 -19.83
CA THR A 115 23.56 19.35 -20.84
C THR A 115 23.23 18.28 -21.87
N TRP A 116 23.89 18.32 -23.03
CA TRP A 116 23.77 17.28 -24.07
C TRP A 116 24.46 15.95 -23.70
N THR A 117 25.29 15.95 -22.65
CA THR A 117 25.85 14.73 -22.02
C THR A 117 24.98 14.20 -20.88
N GLY A 118 23.95 14.94 -20.46
CA GLY A 118 23.04 14.63 -19.35
C GLY A 118 21.95 13.64 -19.75
N TRP A 119 22.31 12.46 -20.23
CA TRP A 119 21.34 11.46 -20.69
C TRP A 119 20.40 11.00 -19.57
N THR A 120 19.10 11.10 -19.81
CA THR A 120 18.04 10.60 -18.90
C THR A 120 17.03 9.74 -19.65
N THR A 121 16.16 9.04 -18.93
CA THR A 121 15.18 8.11 -19.51
C THR A 121 13.76 8.60 -19.26
N LYS A 122 12.93 8.62 -20.31
CA LYS A 122 11.49 8.82 -20.19
C LYS A 122 10.75 7.53 -20.54
N THR A 123 9.98 7.03 -19.56
CA THR A 123 9.12 5.86 -19.75
C THR A 123 7.77 6.27 -20.35
N LEU A 124 7.31 5.48 -21.32
CA LEU A 124 6.07 5.62 -22.07
C LEU A 124 5.34 4.27 -22.05
N THR A 125 4.01 4.29 -22.06
CA THR A 125 3.20 3.09 -22.31
C THR A 125 2.48 3.25 -23.64
N VAL A 126 2.56 2.24 -24.50
CA VAL A 126 1.95 2.27 -25.84
C VAL A 126 1.27 0.94 -26.18
N PRO A 127 0.19 0.94 -26.97
CA PRO A 127 -0.35 -0.30 -27.51
C PRO A 127 0.57 -0.82 -28.63
N VAL A 128 0.80 -2.13 -28.64
CA VAL A 128 1.47 -2.88 -29.70
C VAL A 128 0.55 -3.99 -30.22
N VAL A 129 0.76 -4.43 -31.46
CA VAL A 129 0.17 -5.65 -32.03
C VAL A 129 1.21 -6.77 -32.07
N ALA A 130 0.77 -8.03 -32.15
CA ALA A 130 1.67 -9.16 -32.32
C ALA A 130 2.53 -9.00 -33.60
N GLY A 131 3.82 -9.30 -33.50
CA GLY A 131 4.81 -9.10 -34.56
C GLY A 131 5.46 -7.71 -34.53
N SER A 132 5.70 -7.16 -35.72
CA SER A 132 6.48 -5.94 -35.92
C SER A 132 5.65 -4.67 -35.71
N ASN A 133 6.10 -3.80 -34.81
CA ASN A 133 5.47 -2.51 -34.51
C ASN A 133 6.40 -1.36 -34.88
N THR A 134 5.90 -0.41 -35.66
CA THR A 134 6.60 0.87 -35.84
C THR A 134 6.24 1.80 -34.69
N VAL A 135 7.24 2.19 -33.89
CA VAL A 135 7.09 3.18 -32.82
C VAL A 135 7.85 4.43 -33.24
N ARG A 136 7.13 5.52 -33.50
CA ARG A 136 7.69 6.76 -34.05
C ARG A 136 7.45 7.94 -33.09
N LEU A 137 8.51 8.68 -32.82
CA LEU A 137 8.49 9.93 -32.07
C LEU A 137 8.48 11.09 -33.08
N ASN A 138 7.36 11.81 -33.21
CA ASN A 138 7.19 12.95 -34.11
C ASN A 138 7.12 14.27 -33.32
N PRO A 139 8.07 15.20 -33.43
CA PRO A 139 7.99 16.52 -32.80
C PRO A 139 6.72 17.26 -33.20
N THR A 140 6.04 17.87 -32.23
CA THR A 140 4.87 18.72 -32.50
C THR A 140 5.25 20.18 -32.75
N THR A 141 6.54 20.50 -32.71
CA THR A 141 7.07 21.87 -32.83
C THR A 141 8.30 21.92 -33.73
N ALA A 142 8.62 23.11 -34.24
CA ALA A 142 9.84 23.36 -35.02
C ALA A 142 11.16 23.12 -34.24
N ALA A 143 11.10 22.91 -32.92
CA ALA A 143 12.28 22.58 -32.12
C ALA A 143 12.82 21.16 -32.39
N GLY A 144 12.07 20.28 -33.06
CA GLY A 144 12.52 18.91 -33.36
C GLY A 144 12.55 17.97 -32.15
N LEU A 145 13.29 16.86 -32.30
CA LEU A 145 13.49 15.87 -31.24
C LEU A 145 14.63 16.26 -30.30
N PRO A 146 14.66 15.80 -29.04
CA PRO A 146 15.93 15.71 -28.31
C PRO A 146 16.87 14.71 -29.01
N ASN A 147 18.13 14.65 -28.59
CA ASN A 147 18.99 13.54 -29.01
C ASN A 147 18.40 12.25 -28.44
N ILE A 148 18.12 11.25 -29.29
CA ILE A 148 17.59 9.95 -28.87
C ILE A 148 18.71 8.92 -28.97
N ASP A 149 19.01 8.27 -27.85
CA ASP A 149 20.06 7.26 -27.71
C ASP A 149 19.51 5.86 -28.06
N TYR A 150 18.59 5.36 -27.23
CA TYR A 150 17.92 4.08 -27.47
C TYR A 150 16.48 4.07 -26.94
N LEU A 151 15.78 3.00 -27.31
CA LEU A 151 14.48 2.62 -26.79
C LEU A 151 14.56 1.20 -26.24
N ASP A 152 14.45 1.06 -24.93
CA ASP A 152 14.31 -0.25 -24.26
C ASP A 152 12.82 -0.61 -24.20
N ALA A 153 12.42 -1.75 -24.78
CA ALA A 153 11.04 -2.21 -24.79
C ALA A 153 10.84 -3.44 -23.89
N ASN A 154 9.87 -3.33 -22.98
CA ASN A 154 9.24 -4.46 -22.32
C ASN A 154 7.87 -4.67 -22.99
N VAL A 155 7.67 -5.81 -23.64
CA VAL A 155 6.56 -6.11 -24.55
C VAL A 155 5.70 -7.29 -24.07
N PRO A 156 4.40 -7.36 -24.44
CA PRO A 156 3.54 -8.50 -24.11
C PRO A 156 4.10 -9.82 -24.65
N ASP A 157 4.20 -10.83 -23.79
CA ASP A 157 4.99 -12.05 -24.02
C ASP A 157 4.29 -13.16 -24.83
N GLY A 158 3.03 -12.98 -25.22
CA GLY A 158 2.20 -14.02 -25.81
C GLY A 158 0.94 -14.31 -25.00
N THR A 159 1.00 -14.10 -23.68
CA THR A 159 -0.10 -14.40 -22.76
C THR A 159 -1.08 -13.21 -22.72
N THR A 160 -2.27 -13.41 -23.30
CA THR A 160 -3.20 -12.36 -23.69
C THR A 160 -3.67 -11.48 -22.53
N THR A 161 -2.96 -10.40 -22.18
CA THR A 161 -3.43 -9.44 -21.17
C THR A 161 -4.25 -8.33 -21.85
N PRO A 162 -5.59 -8.28 -21.69
CA PRO A 162 -6.41 -7.24 -22.32
C PRO A 162 -6.47 -5.97 -21.46
N PRO A 163 -6.28 -4.79 -22.07
CA PRO A 163 -6.87 -3.53 -21.63
C PRO A 163 -8.15 -3.21 -22.46
N PRO A 164 -9.06 -2.32 -21.99
CA PRO A 164 -8.86 -1.39 -20.89
C PRO A 164 -9.84 -1.55 -19.71
N THR A 165 -9.33 -1.27 -18.51
CA THR A 165 -9.98 -0.46 -17.47
C THR A 165 -11.51 -0.63 -17.31
N ALA A 166 -11.94 -1.79 -16.81
CA ALA A 166 -13.29 -1.92 -16.25
C ALA A 166 -13.37 -1.18 -14.90
N SER A 167 -14.54 -0.63 -14.56
CA SER A 167 -14.83 -0.15 -13.20
C SER A 167 -14.87 -1.28 -12.15
N ALA A 168 -14.90 -2.54 -12.61
CA ALA A 168 -14.81 -3.74 -11.78
C ALA A 168 -13.90 -4.78 -12.45
N LEU A 169 -12.81 -5.17 -11.79
CA LEU A 169 -11.98 -6.34 -12.12
C LEU A 169 -12.21 -7.44 -11.09
N TYR A 170 -12.12 -8.69 -11.50
CA TYR A 170 -12.32 -9.88 -10.66
C TYR A 170 -11.04 -10.70 -10.58
N VAL A 171 -10.68 -11.12 -9.38
CA VAL A 171 -9.44 -11.81 -9.04
C VAL A 171 -9.77 -13.13 -8.36
N SER A 172 -9.12 -14.24 -8.72
CA SER A 172 -9.36 -15.56 -8.06
C SER A 172 -8.05 -16.33 -7.83
N PRO A 173 -7.99 -17.28 -6.88
CA PRO A 173 -6.79 -18.09 -6.65
C PRO A 173 -6.31 -18.87 -7.88
N SER A 174 -7.23 -19.22 -8.79
CA SER A 174 -6.95 -19.90 -10.06
C SER A 174 -6.98 -18.95 -11.28
N GLY A 175 -6.90 -17.64 -11.06
CA GLY A 175 -6.89 -16.65 -12.14
C GLY A 175 -5.53 -16.58 -12.83
N THR A 176 -5.51 -16.17 -14.11
CA THR A 176 -4.27 -15.98 -14.88
C THR A 176 -4.10 -14.51 -15.24
N ASP A 177 -2.86 -14.04 -15.42
CA ASP A 177 -2.58 -12.66 -15.83
C ASP A 177 -3.25 -12.31 -17.17
N SER A 178 -3.32 -13.31 -18.05
CA SER A 178 -3.99 -13.31 -19.36
C SER A 178 -5.52 -13.38 -19.31
N ALA A 179 -6.12 -13.47 -18.12
CA ALA A 179 -7.57 -13.46 -18.01
C ALA A 179 -8.13 -12.03 -18.14
N ALA A 180 -9.35 -11.93 -18.66
CA ALA A 180 -10.02 -10.65 -18.89
C ALA A 180 -10.32 -9.87 -17.59
N GLY A 181 -10.23 -10.50 -16.43
CA GLY A 181 -10.60 -9.91 -15.15
C GLY A 181 -12.11 -9.73 -15.01
N THR A 182 -12.91 -10.53 -15.72
CA THR A 182 -14.37 -10.59 -15.54
C THR A 182 -14.74 -11.66 -14.51
N SER A 183 -15.97 -11.65 -14.00
CA SER A 183 -16.41 -12.66 -13.02
C SER A 183 -16.34 -14.11 -13.54
N SER A 184 -16.47 -14.31 -14.85
CA SER A 184 -16.34 -15.61 -15.53
C SER A 184 -14.92 -15.94 -16.02
N ALA A 185 -14.03 -14.94 -16.08
CA ALA A 185 -12.62 -15.10 -16.45
C ALA A 185 -11.75 -14.21 -15.53
N PRO A 186 -11.66 -14.56 -14.23
CA PRO A 186 -10.94 -13.77 -13.23
C PRO A 186 -9.43 -13.87 -13.41
N THR A 187 -8.73 -12.81 -13.03
CA THR A 187 -7.27 -12.66 -13.16
C THR A 187 -6.54 -12.88 -11.82
N THR A 188 -5.22 -12.69 -11.80
CA THR A 188 -4.43 -12.51 -10.57
C THR A 188 -4.59 -11.11 -9.98
N LEU A 189 -4.23 -10.95 -8.70
CA LEU A 189 -4.26 -9.67 -7.98
C LEU A 189 -3.29 -8.64 -8.58
N THR A 190 -2.07 -9.06 -8.91
CA THR A 190 -1.03 -8.21 -9.50
C THR A 190 -1.43 -7.67 -10.88
N SER A 191 -2.00 -8.52 -11.74
CA SER A 191 -2.53 -8.12 -13.05
C SER A 191 -3.82 -7.27 -12.93
N ALA A 192 -4.57 -7.36 -11.84
CA ALA A 192 -5.68 -6.43 -11.58
C ALA A 192 -5.19 -5.05 -11.11
N ILE A 193 -4.20 -5.00 -10.21
CA ILE A 193 -3.61 -3.75 -9.70
C ILE A 193 -2.97 -2.92 -10.83
N SER A 194 -2.35 -3.57 -11.82
CA SER A 194 -1.73 -2.88 -12.97
C SER A 194 -2.73 -2.38 -14.03
N ARG A 195 -3.98 -2.88 -14.02
CA ARG A 195 -5.02 -2.56 -15.01
C ARG A 195 -6.17 -1.69 -14.48
N ILE A 196 -6.36 -1.62 -13.17
CA ILE A 196 -7.43 -0.82 -12.58
C ILE A 196 -7.14 0.69 -12.75
N THR A 197 -8.19 1.48 -12.94
CA THR A 197 -8.11 2.95 -12.95
C THR A 197 -8.59 3.53 -11.63
N ALA A 198 -8.23 4.80 -11.38
CA ALA A 198 -8.76 5.59 -10.27
C ALA A 198 -10.30 5.48 -10.17
N GLY A 199 -10.81 5.07 -9.01
CA GLY A 199 -12.25 4.87 -8.79
C GLY A 199 -12.79 3.50 -9.20
N GLY A 200 -11.98 2.64 -9.82
CA GLY A 200 -12.34 1.26 -10.10
C GLY A 200 -12.32 0.37 -8.84
N THR A 201 -12.95 -0.80 -8.93
CA THR A 201 -12.97 -1.83 -7.88
C THR A 201 -12.28 -3.11 -8.36
N ILE A 202 -11.43 -3.69 -7.52
CA ILE A 202 -10.92 -5.05 -7.66
C ILE A 202 -11.67 -5.92 -6.65
N TYR A 203 -12.44 -6.89 -7.14
CA TYR A 203 -13.13 -7.91 -6.36
C TYR A 203 -12.26 -9.16 -6.23
N VAL A 204 -11.81 -9.45 -5.01
CA VAL A 204 -11.01 -10.62 -4.66
C VAL A 204 -11.92 -11.76 -4.21
N ARG A 205 -12.00 -12.83 -5.01
CA ARG A 205 -12.80 -14.02 -4.70
C ARG A 205 -12.21 -14.78 -3.51
N GLY A 206 -13.04 -15.54 -2.81
CA GLY A 206 -12.65 -16.34 -1.66
C GLY A 206 -11.63 -17.43 -1.98
N GLY A 207 -10.86 -17.82 -0.95
CA GLY A 207 -9.81 -18.84 -1.04
C GLY A 207 -8.41 -18.27 -0.84
N THR A 208 -7.41 -19.15 -0.89
CA THR A 208 -6.02 -18.83 -0.54
C THR A 208 -5.19 -18.48 -1.78
N TYR A 209 -4.57 -17.30 -1.75
CA TYR A 209 -3.62 -16.81 -2.74
C TYR A 209 -2.22 -16.95 -2.16
N ASN A 210 -1.41 -17.82 -2.74
CA ASN A 210 -0.06 -18.09 -2.25
C ASN A 210 0.95 -17.16 -2.94
N TYR A 211 1.70 -16.40 -2.15
CA TYR A 211 2.72 -15.46 -2.63
C TYR A 211 4.10 -15.78 -2.05
N ALA A 212 5.13 -15.68 -2.89
CA ALA A 212 6.55 -15.73 -2.49
C ALA A 212 7.21 -14.34 -2.53
N SER A 213 6.43 -13.27 -2.74
CA SER A 213 6.93 -11.90 -2.93
C SER A 213 5.83 -10.89 -2.61
N THR A 214 6.24 -9.70 -2.19
CA THR A 214 5.35 -8.59 -1.79
C THR A 214 4.36 -8.21 -2.89
N VAL A 215 3.08 -8.13 -2.54
CA VAL A 215 2.05 -7.56 -3.43
C VAL A 215 2.02 -6.06 -3.22
N THR A 216 2.48 -5.29 -4.20
CA THR A 216 2.59 -3.83 -4.09
C THR A 216 1.51 -3.12 -4.90
N ILE A 217 0.79 -2.19 -4.27
CA ILE A 217 0.04 -1.12 -4.93
C ILE A 217 1.00 0.09 -5.00
N PRO A 218 1.57 0.41 -6.17
CA PRO A 218 2.75 1.27 -6.26
C PRO A 218 2.44 2.77 -6.16
N VAL A 219 3.45 3.56 -5.84
CA VAL A 219 3.40 5.03 -5.90
C VAL A 219 2.86 5.49 -7.24
N GLY A 220 1.93 6.44 -7.22
CA GLY A 220 1.32 7.02 -8.43
C GLY A 220 0.11 6.25 -8.97
N ASN A 221 -0.11 4.99 -8.57
CA ASN A 221 -1.36 4.26 -8.86
C ASN A 221 -2.50 4.73 -7.93
N ASN A 222 -2.74 6.03 -7.88
CA ASN A 222 -3.62 6.66 -6.90
C ASN A 222 -5.09 6.61 -7.32
N GLY A 223 -5.99 6.49 -6.34
CA GLY A 223 -7.36 6.99 -6.49
C GLY A 223 -7.40 8.52 -6.41
N THR A 224 -8.60 9.08 -6.24
CA THR A 224 -8.79 10.50 -5.90
C THR A 224 -9.74 10.66 -4.72
N ALA A 225 -9.81 11.86 -4.14
CA ALA A 225 -10.73 12.18 -3.05
C ALA A 225 -12.21 11.92 -3.39
N SER A 226 -12.61 12.10 -4.66
CA SER A 226 -13.96 11.85 -5.16
C SER A 226 -14.15 10.44 -5.76
N ALA A 227 -13.07 9.71 -6.02
CA ALA A 227 -13.09 8.40 -6.65
C ALA A 227 -11.92 7.55 -6.10
N ARG A 228 -12.10 6.99 -4.89
CA ARG A 228 -11.12 6.05 -4.31
C ARG A 228 -11.11 4.74 -5.10
N THR A 229 -9.93 4.22 -5.39
CA THR A 229 -9.79 2.88 -5.97
C THR A 229 -10.01 1.83 -4.88
N THR A 230 -10.82 0.82 -5.14
CA THR A 230 -11.22 -0.17 -4.13
C THR A 230 -10.55 -1.51 -4.40
N LEU A 231 -10.01 -2.15 -3.37
CA LEU A 231 -9.61 -3.55 -3.34
C LEU A 231 -10.44 -4.25 -2.26
N SER A 232 -11.47 -4.99 -2.65
CA SER A 232 -12.42 -5.59 -1.72
C SER A 232 -12.48 -7.09 -1.90
N ALA A 233 -12.60 -7.83 -0.80
CA ALA A 233 -13.22 -9.15 -0.82
C ALA A 233 -14.56 -9.11 -1.58
N TYR A 234 -14.84 -10.16 -2.35
CA TYR A 234 -16.14 -10.32 -2.98
C TYR A 234 -17.22 -10.54 -1.90
N PRO A 235 -18.43 -9.96 -2.02
CA PRO A 235 -19.42 -10.00 -0.95
C PRO A 235 -19.76 -11.42 -0.49
N GLY A 236 -19.56 -11.69 0.81
CA GLY A 236 -19.80 -13.00 1.42
C GLY A 236 -18.65 -14.01 1.28
N GLU A 237 -17.54 -13.63 0.66
CA GLU A 237 -16.36 -14.50 0.50
C GLU A 237 -15.16 -13.98 1.31
N THR A 238 -14.28 -14.90 1.75
CA THR A 238 -13.07 -14.57 2.52
C THR A 238 -11.82 -14.90 1.71
N PRO A 239 -11.16 -13.91 1.08
CA PRO A 239 -9.86 -14.08 0.46
C PRO A 239 -8.75 -14.07 1.51
N VAL A 240 -7.81 -15.00 1.37
CA VAL A 240 -6.61 -15.08 2.22
C VAL A 240 -5.38 -14.87 1.35
N LEU A 241 -4.68 -13.75 1.53
CA LEU A 241 -3.36 -13.53 0.94
C LEU A 241 -2.33 -14.18 1.88
N ASN A 242 -1.84 -15.36 1.50
CA ASN A 242 -0.91 -16.15 2.30
C ASN A 242 0.50 -16.02 1.71
N PHE A 243 1.43 -15.57 2.53
CA PHE A 243 2.79 -15.25 2.14
C PHE A 243 3.82 -16.27 2.67
N SER A 244 3.40 -17.48 3.08
CA SER A 244 4.27 -18.45 3.77
C SER A 244 5.47 -18.97 2.98
N ALA A 245 5.63 -18.58 1.71
CA ALA A 245 6.81 -18.82 0.90
C ALA A 245 7.88 -17.71 1.02
N GLN A 246 7.57 -16.59 1.69
CA GLN A 246 8.55 -15.60 2.11
C GLN A 246 9.36 -16.09 3.31
N THR A 247 10.67 -15.81 3.30
CA THR A 247 11.53 -15.91 4.48
C THR A 247 11.39 -14.65 5.35
N GLU A 248 11.79 -14.73 6.61
CA GLU A 248 11.93 -13.55 7.47
C GLU A 248 12.97 -12.58 6.87
N SER A 249 12.58 -11.31 6.68
CA SER A 249 13.42 -10.23 6.17
C SER A 249 12.61 -8.94 6.11
N SER A 250 13.17 -7.81 6.55
CA SER A 250 12.57 -6.46 6.48
C SER A 250 12.21 -5.92 5.07
N SER A 251 12.41 -6.73 4.04
CA SER A 251 11.99 -6.49 2.65
C SER A 251 10.76 -7.31 2.22
N ASN A 252 10.41 -8.37 2.96
CA ASN A 252 9.41 -9.37 2.60
C ASN A 252 8.02 -9.07 3.18
N ARG A 253 7.51 -7.87 2.91
CA ARG A 253 6.15 -7.45 3.30
C ARG A 253 5.09 -8.28 2.57
N GLY A 254 3.90 -8.37 3.16
CA GLY A 254 2.75 -8.99 2.53
C GLY A 254 2.13 -8.06 1.47
N LEU A 255 1.16 -7.25 1.89
CA LEU A 255 0.48 -6.27 1.04
C LEU A 255 0.99 -4.85 1.31
N GLN A 256 1.68 -4.26 0.35
CA GLN A 256 2.25 -2.91 0.47
C GLN A 256 1.42 -1.86 -0.30
N LEU A 257 0.78 -0.96 0.43
CA LEU A 257 0.00 0.17 -0.08
C LEU A 257 0.85 1.45 -0.10
N ASN A 258 1.53 1.69 -1.22
CA ASN A 258 2.31 2.92 -1.45
C ASN A 258 1.51 4.01 -2.19
N ALA A 259 0.29 3.71 -2.63
CA ALA A 259 -0.60 4.65 -3.30
C ALA A 259 -1.51 5.42 -2.34
N ASN A 260 -2.05 6.53 -2.84
CA ASN A 260 -3.01 7.38 -2.14
C ASN A 260 -4.46 7.07 -2.56
N TYR A 261 -5.43 7.39 -1.69
CA TYR A 261 -6.86 7.29 -1.96
C TYR A 261 -7.35 5.88 -2.38
N TRP A 262 -6.84 4.84 -1.74
CA TRP A 262 -7.37 3.48 -1.84
C TRP A 262 -8.35 3.15 -0.71
N TYR A 263 -9.21 2.18 -0.97
CA TYR A 263 -10.07 1.52 -0.01
C TYR A 263 -9.82 0.02 -0.05
N ILE A 264 -9.12 -0.53 0.93
CA ILE A 264 -8.87 -1.96 1.08
C ILE A 264 -9.92 -2.51 2.04
N LYS A 265 -10.61 -3.61 1.68
CA LYS A 265 -11.71 -4.17 2.48
C LYS A 265 -11.70 -5.70 2.54
N GLY A 266 -11.85 -6.26 3.75
CA GLY A 266 -12.27 -7.66 3.93
C GLY A 266 -11.22 -8.73 3.65
N LEU A 267 -9.93 -8.36 3.56
CA LEU A 267 -8.85 -9.30 3.25
C LEU A 267 -8.24 -9.89 4.52
N VAL A 268 -7.95 -11.18 4.52
CA VAL A 268 -6.99 -11.77 5.46
C VAL A 268 -5.60 -11.69 4.83
N VAL A 269 -4.61 -11.22 5.56
CA VAL A 269 -3.20 -11.21 5.15
C VAL A 269 -2.38 -11.93 6.22
N GLU A 270 -1.72 -13.02 5.83
CA GLU A 270 -1.03 -13.90 6.77
C GLU A 270 0.33 -14.39 6.29
N ARG A 271 1.20 -14.66 7.27
CA ARG A 271 2.51 -15.31 7.07
C ARG A 271 3.48 -14.54 6.19
N ALA A 272 3.40 -13.20 6.18
CA ALA A 272 4.40 -12.36 5.56
C ALA A 272 5.77 -12.53 6.22
N GLY A 273 6.83 -12.30 5.43
CA GLY A 273 8.22 -12.31 5.88
C GLY A 273 8.64 -11.08 6.71
N ASP A 274 7.73 -10.11 6.83
CA ASP A 274 7.83 -8.81 7.47
C ASP A 274 6.40 -8.39 7.84
N ASN A 275 6.05 -7.10 7.74
CA ASN A 275 4.71 -6.62 8.00
C ASN A 275 3.65 -7.30 7.12
N GLY A 276 2.50 -7.64 7.70
CA GLY A 276 1.35 -8.19 6.96
C GLY A 276 0.81 -7.17 5.95
N ILE A 277 0.39 -6.00 6.43
CA ILE A 277 -0.01 -4.85 5.60
C ILE A 277 0.90 -3.66 5.92
N TYR A 278 1.55 -3.08 4.91
CA TYR A 278 2.36 -1.86 5.05
C TYR A 278 1.74 -0.70 4.30
N VAL A 279 1.41 0.40 4.99
CA VAL A 279 0.79 1.59 4.42
C VAL A 279 1.79 2.73 4.37
N GLY A 280 2.34 2.98 3.18
CA GLY A 280 3.23 4.11 2.89
C GLY A 280 2.56 5.30 2.21
N GLY A 281 1.35 5.13 1.68
CA GLY A 281 0.54 6.22 1.10
C GLY A 281 -0.40 6.92 2.10
N SER A 282 -1.15 7.89 1.58
CA SER A 282 -1.99 8.81 2.35
C SER A 282 -3.46 8.84 1.88
N ASN A 283 -4.36 9.24 2.78
CA ASN A 283 -5.81 9.34 2.55
C ASN A 283 -6.51 8.01 2.22
N ASN A 284 -5.91 6.89 2.61
CA ASN A 284 -6.41 5.55 2.40
C ASN A 284 -7.40 5.13 3.50
N VAL A 285 -8.21 4.11 3.21
CA VAL A 285 -9.04 3.40 4.19
C VAL A 285 -8.69 1.91 4.12
N VAL A 286 -8.38 1.30 5.26
CA VAL A 286 -8.18 -0.15 5.38
C VAL A 286 -9.22 -0.65 6.38
N GLU A 287 -10.18 -1.45 5.90
CA GLU A 287 -11.37 -1.82 6.66
C GLU A 287 -11.58 -3.33 6.74
N ARG A 288 -11.95 -3.86 7.91
CA ARG A 288 -12.31 -5.29 8.07
C ARG A 288 -11.23 -6.25 7.54
N THR A 289 -9.97 -5.85 7.63
CA THR A 289 -8.83 -6.72 7.34
C THR A 289 -8.43 -7.50 8.59
N VAL A 290 -7.92 -8.72 8.40
CA VAL A 290 -7.30 -9.51 9.46
C VAL A 290 -5.82 -9.69 9.13
N THR A 291 -4.92 -9.27 10.02
CA THR A 291 -3.46 -9.45 9.85
C THR A 291 -2.90 -10.38 10.90
N ARG A 292 -2.42 -11.57 10.50
CA ARG A 292 -2.03 -12.62 11.45
C ARG A 292 -0.85 -13.49 11.04
N PHE A 293 -0.16 -14.06 12.03
CA PHE A 293 0.96 -14.99 11.81
C PHE A 293 2.09 -14.40 10.94
N ASN A 294 2.19 -13.07 10.83
CA ASN A 294 3.26 -12.39 10.11
C ASN A 294 4.52 -12.29 10.98
N ARG A 295 5.69 -12.14 10.36
CA ARG A 295 7.00 -12.15 11.04
C ARG A 295 7.52 -10.77 11.45
N ASP A 296 6.63 -9.79 11.48
CA ASP A 296 6.78 -8.42 11.99
C ASP A 296 5.33 -7.92 12.24
N THR A 297 5.16 -6.66 12.59
CA THR A 297 3.89 -6.01 12.89
C THR A 297 2.80 -6.31 11.86
N GLY A 298 1.63 -6.74 12.32
CA GLY A 298 0.53 -7.16 11.45
C GLY A 298 0.09 -6.08 10.46
N LEU A 299 -0.14 -4.84 10.92
CA LEU A 299 -0.39 -3.69 10.05
C LEU A 299 0.38 -2.45 10.52
N GLN A 300 1.32 -1.97 9.69
CA GLN A 300 2.17 -0.82 9.97
C GLN A 300 1.96 0.33 8.98
N LEU A 301 1.91 1.57 9.49
CA LEU A 301 2.08 2.80 8.71
C LEU A 301 3.53 3.29 8.88
N GLY A 302 4.19 3.67 7.78
CA GLY A 302 5.53 4.25 7.79
C GLY A 302 6.01 4.69 6.41
N ARG A 303 7.07 5.50 6.34
CA ARG A 303 7.58 6.03 5.06
C ARG A 303 7.96 4.92 4.06
N ILE A 304 7.87 5.22 2.76
CA ILE A 304 8.09 4.24 1.69
C ILE A 304 9.58 3.89 1.55
N ALA A 305 10.48 4.87 1.67
CA ALA A 305 11.93 4.70 1.60
C ALA A 305 12.62 5.58 2.65
N SER A 306 13.88 5.26 3.00
CA SER A 306 14.68 6.07 3.93
C SER A 306 14.88 7.53 3.47
N THR A 307 14.78 7.78 2.16
CA THR A 307 14.87 9.10 1.52
C THR A 307 13.54 9.84 1.39
N THR A 308 12.40 9.23 1.76
CA THR A 308 11.08 9.89 1.71
C THR A 308 11.04 11.09 2.68
N PRO A 309 10.79 12.32 2.18
CA PRO A 309 10.69 13.51 3.01
C PRO A 309 9.56 13.44 4.04
N ALA A 310 9.69 14.15 5.16
CA ALA A 310 8.66 14.17 6.21
C ALA A 310 7.29 14.71 5.74
N ALA A 311 7.28 15.57 4.71
CA ALA A 311 6.05 16.05 4.08
C ALA A 311 5.28 14.96 3.31
N ASP A 312 5.96 13.88 2.92
CA ASP A 312 5.42 12.76 2.14
C ASP A 312 5.20 11.48 3.00
N TRP A 313 5.33 11.58 4.33
CA TRP A 313 5.03 10.47 5.24
C TRP A 313 3.52 10.15 5.24
N PRO A 314 3.12 8.87 5.40
CA PRO A 314 1.72 8.44 5.32
C PRO A 314 0.84 9.20 6.32
N ALA A 315 -0.19 9.87 5.81
CA ALA A 315 -1.06 10.79 6.54
C ALA A 315 -2.54 10.57 6.20
N ASN A 316 -3.44 11.00 7.10
CA ASN A 316 -4.89 10.94 6.92
C ASN A 316 -5.45 9.52 6.58
N ASN A 317 -4.76 8.45 6.97
CA ASN A 317 -5.24 7.09 6.75
C ASN A 317 -6.21 6.67 7.86
N LEU A 318 -7.25 5.91 7.50
CA LEU A 318 -8.22 5.35 8.43
C LEU A 318 -8.13 3.83 8.44
N ILE A 319 -7.72 3.26 9.57
CA ILE A 319 -7.77 1.83 9.86
C ILE A 319 -9.05 1.58 10.66
N LEU A 320 -9.98 0.80 10.10
CA LEU A 320 -11.37 0.73 10.56
C LEU A 320 -11.84 -0.72 10.74
N SER A 321 -12.34 -1.08 11.92
CA SER A 321 -12.93 -2.42 12.14
C SER A 321 -11.96 -3.56 11.77
N ALA A 322 -10.66 -3.33 11.93
CA ALA A 322 -9.59 -4.26 11.56
C ALA A 322 -9.16 -5.09 12.77
N GLU A 323 -8.66 -6.29 12.51
CA GLU A 323 -8.19 -7.25 13.52
C GLU A 323 -6.72 -7.59 13.25
N SER A 324 -5.89 -7.62 14.29
CA SER A 324 -4.48 -8.01 14.15
C SER A 324 -4.04 -8.89 15.31
N HIS A 325 -3.62 -10.11 15.00
CA HIS A 325 -3.38 -11.12 16.04
C HIS A 325 -2.31 -12.16 15.69
N ASP A 326 -1.66 -12.72 16.71
CA ASP A 326 -0.65 -13.78 16.56
C ASP A 326 0.49 -13.43 15.58
N ASN A 327 0.87 -12.16 15.47
CA ASN A 327 2.07 -11.75 14.74
C ASN A 327 3.31 -11.92 15.64
N ALA A 328 4.40 -12.45 15.08
CA ALA A 328 5.61 -12.82 15.83
C ALA A 328 6.86 -12.87 14.94
N ASP A 329 7.78 -11.95 15.20
CA ASP A 329 9.19 -11.91 14.79
C ASP A 329 10.04 -12.93 15.60
N SER A 330 11.26 -13.23 15.12
CA SER A 330 12.11 -14.27 15.74
C SER A 330 12.92 -13.82 16.97
N ASP A 331 13.13 -12.52 17.17
CA ASP A 331 13.67 -11.92 18.39
C ASP A 331 12.58 -11.59 19.43
N GLY A 332 11.34 -11.39 18.98
CA GLY A 332 10.14 -11.26 19.79
C GLY A 332 10.03 -9.89 20.47
N GLU A 333 10.40 -8.84 19.76
CA GLU A 333 10.45 -7.44 20.20
C GLU A 333 9.80 -6.46 19.19
N ASP A 334 9.62 -6.85 17.91
CA ASP A 334 9.17 -5.94 16.84
C ASP A 334 7.73 -6.17 16.32
N ALA A 335 7.14 -7.37 16.49
CA ALA A 335 5.84 -7.70 15.90
C ALA A 335 4.64 -7.32 16.77
N ASP A 336 4.18 -6.09 16.55
CA ASP A 336 2.93 -5.56 17.10
C ASP A 336 1.69 -6.08 16.36
N GLY A 337 0.51 -5.82 16.92
CA GLY A 337 -0.71 -5.88 16.13
C GLY A 337 -0.83 -4.73 15.13
N PHE A 338 -0.73 -3.49 15.63
CA PHE A 338 -0.83 -2.27 14.81
C PHE A 338 0.30 -1.30 15.13
N ALA A 339 0.90 -0.70 14.11
CA ALA A 339 1.85 0.38 14.32
C ALA A 339 1.62 1.59 13.42
N ALA A 340 1.92 2.77 13.96
CA ALA A 340 2.05 4.00 13.18
C ALA A 340 3.35 4.72 13.55
N LYS A 341 4.43 3.94 13.60
CA LYS A 341 5.72 4.26 14.21
C LYS A 341 6.76 4.84 13.24
N LEU A 342 7.82 5.38 13.82
CA LEU A 342 9.04 5.93 13.22
C LEU A 342 8.87 7.16 12.32
N THR A 343 7.99 7.09 11.32
CA THR A 343 7.90 8.05 10.20
C THR A 343 6.49 8.12 9.60
N THR A 344 5.53 8.59 10.38
CA THR A 344 4.13 8.78 9.96
C THR A 344 3.72 10.25 10.02
N GLY A 345 2.86 10.67 9.10
CA GLY A 345 2.26 12.00 9.08
C GLY A 345 1.08 12.12 10.04
N SER A 346 0.46 13.31 10.07
CA SER A 346 -0.69 13.59 10.96
C SER A 346 -2.00 13.01 10.43
N GLY A 347 -3.00 12.92 11.31
CA GLY A 347 -4.38 12.59 10.93
C GLY A 347 -4.65 11.11 10.67
N ASN A 348 -3.70 10.23 10.98
CA ASN A 348 -3.91 8.78 10.96
C ASN A 348 -4.82 8.37 12.13
N VAL A 349 -5.81 7.52 11.85
CA VAL A 349 -6.83 7.09 12.82
C VAL A 349 -6.98 5.58 12.81
N PHE A 350 -6.96 4.97 14.00
CA PHE A 350 -7.42 3.60 14.25
C PHE A 350 -8.77 3.68 14.97
N ARG A 351 -9.82 3.07 14.39
CA ARG A 351 -11.18 3.08 14.96
C ARG A 351 -11.81 1.70 14.90
N TYR A 352 -12.47 1.29 15.99
CA TYR A 352 -13.08 -0.05 16.10
C TYR A 352 -12.08 -1.18 15.83
N ALA A 353 -10.79 -0.96 16.03
CA ALA A 353 -9.77 -1.96 15.74
C ALA A 353 -9.54 -2.86 16.96
N VAL A 354 -9.16 -4.12 16.71
CA VAL A 354 -8.92 -5.13 17.73
C VAL A 354 -7.53 -5.71 17.55
N SER A 355 -6.71 -5.63 18.59
CA SER A 355 -5.35 -6.15 18.61
C SER A 355 -5.19 -7.14 19.73
N HIS A 356 -4.78 -8.37 19.45
CA HIS A 356 -4.61 -9.36 20.50
C HIS A 356 -3.57 -10.42 20.22
N ASN A 357 -2.98 -10.96 21.29
CA ASN A 357 -2.06 -12.10 21.20
C ASN A 357 -0.88 -11.89 20.21
N ASN A 358 -0.45 -10.65 19.95
CA ASN A 358 0.79 -10.37 19.23
C ASN A 358 1.99 -10.56 20.17
N ILE A 359 3.21 -10.77 19.66
CA ILE A 359 4.36 -11.11 20.51
C ILE A 359 4.90 -9.91 21.29
N ASP A 360 4.86 -8.70 20.70
CA ASP A 360 5.13 -7.44 21.41
C ASP A 360 3.81 -6.71 21.77
N ASP A 361 3.57 -5.50 21.26
CA ASP A 361 2.44 -4.69 21.69
C ASP A 361 1.15 -4.94 20.90
N GLY A 362 0.04 -4.50 21.50
CA GLY A 362 -1.20 -4.32 20.75
C GLY A 362 -1.14 -3.14 19.78
N TRP A 363 -0.53 -2.04 20.21
CA TRP A 363 -0.31 -0.81 19.42
C TRP A 363 1.04 -0.21 19.74
N ASP A 364 1.82 0.10 18.70
CA ASP A 364 3.07 0.87 18.81
C ASP A 364 3.03 2.19 18.02
N LEU A 365 3.24 3.30 18.74
CA LEU A 365 3.39 4.66 18.22
C LEU A 365 4.82 5.19 18.40
N TYR A 366 5.80 4.30 18.50
CA TYR A 366 7.20 4.63 18.75
C TYR A 366 7.73 5.67 17.77
N THR A 367 8.45 6.63 18.30
CA THR A 367 9.09 7.73 17.58
C THR A 367 10.53 7.80 18.07
N LYS A 368 11.47 8.16 17.19
CA LYS A 368 12.90 8.10 17.55
C LYS A 368 13.69 9.32 17.13
N THR A 369 14.79 9.56 17.84
CA THR A 369 15.66 10.73 17.70
C THR A 369 16.17 10.91 16.27
N ASP A 370 16.52 9.82 15.58
CA ASP A 370 17.01 9.83 14.19
C ASP A 370 16.03 10.45 13.19
N THR A 371 14.72 10.29 13.42
CA THR A 371 13.67 10.71 12.49
C THR A 371 12.88 11.90 13.01
N GLY A 372 12.93 12.18 14.31
CA GLY A 372 12.13 13.22 14.96
C GLY A 372 10.67 12.78 15.18
N PRO A 373 9.79 13.71 15.60
CA PRO A 373 8.41 13.40 15.94
C PRO A 373 7.58 12.94 14.73
N ILE A 374 6.83 11.86 14.92
CA ILE A 374 5.71 11.50 14.05
C ILE A 374 4.52 12.46 14.23
N GLY A 375 3.59 12.44 13.28
CA GLY A 375 2.33 13.16 13.40
C GLY A 375 1.40 12.57 14.47
N PRO A 376 0.57 13.38 15.15
CA PRO A 376 -0.41 12.88 16.10
C PRO A 376 -1.38 11.85 15.48
N VAL A 377 -1.34 10.65 16.04
CA VAL A 377 -2.25 9.53 15.77
C VAL A 377 -3.44 9.57 16.74
N THR A 378 -4.64 9.24 16.24
CA THR A 378 -5.84 8.98 17.07
C THR A 378 -6.15 7.48 17.11
N ILE A 379 -6.30 6.93 18.31
CA ILE A 379 -6.82 5.58 18.53
C ILE A 379 -8.14 5.73 19.29
N GLU A 380 -9.25 5.22 18.74
CA GLU A 380 -10.54 5.32 19.41
C GLU A 380 -11.44 4.10 19.25
N ASP A 381 -12.33 3.89 20.24
CA ASP A 381 -13.34 2.83 20.23
C ASP A 381 -12.75 1.43 19.97
N SER A 382 -11.52 1.18 20.42
CA SER A 382 -10.69 0.02 20.02
C SER A 382 -10.33 -0.87 21.23
N LEU A 383 -9.91 -2.11 20.98
CA LEU A 383 -9.65 -3.12 22.01
C LEU A 383 -8.26 -3.73 21.85
N SER A 384 -7.48 -3.77 22.94
CA SER A 384 -6.17 -4.40 23.02
C SER A 384 -6.14 -5.46 24.14
N TYR A 385 -5.91 -6.74 23.83
CA TYR A 385 -5.86 -7.78 24.87
C TYR A 385 -4.82 -8.88 24.66
N SER A 386 -4.27 -9.38 25.77
CA SER A 386 -3.35 -10.54 25.76
C SER A 386 -2.13 -10.43 24.83
N ASN A 387 -1.76 -9.23 24.39
CA ASN A 387 -0.49 -9.01 23.69
C ASN A 387 0.69 -9.33 24.63
N GLY A 388 1.77 -9.85 24.07
CA GLY A 388 2.84 -10.53 24.79
C GLY A 388 2.60 -11.99 25.14
N THR A 389 1.56 -12.61 24.58
CA THR A 389 1.33 -14.06 24.68
C THR A 389 0.53 -14.50 23.46
N LEU A 390 1.09 -15.33 22.59
CA LEU A 390 0.37 -15.85 21.42
C LEU A 390 -0.78 -16.76 21.86
N THR A 391 -1.73 -17.02 20.97
CA THR A 391 -2.91 -17.86 21.21
C THR A 391 -2.53 -19.32 21.56
N ASP A 392 -1.34 -19.79 21.16
CA ASP A 392 -0.79 -21.10 21.56
C ASP A 392 -0.14 -21.11 22.95
N GLY A 393 -0.07 -19.95 23.62
CA GLY A 393 0.53 -19.76 24.94
C GLY A 393 2.04 -19.45 24.94
N SER A 394 2.68 -19.34 23.76
CA SER A 394 4.07 -18.92 23.66
C SER A 394 4.25 -17.43 23.98
N GLN A 395 5.45 -17.08 24.45
CA GLN A 395 5.82 -15.73 24.89
C GLN A 395 7.26 -15.44 24.51
N ALA A 396 7.58 -14.19 24.16
CA ALA A 396 8.94 -13.70 24.11
C ALA A 396 9.34 -13.05 25.44
N GLY A 397 10.61 -13.19 25.81
CA GLY A 397 11.16 -12.55 27.01
C GLY A 397 11.56 -11.10 26.82
N ASN A 398 11.86 -10.70 25.57
CA ASN A 398 12.39 -9.39 25.20
C ASN A 398 11.28 -8.36 25.02
N GLY A 399 10.15 -8.77 24.43
CA GLY A 399 8.99 -7.92 24.18
C GLY A 399 8.56 -7.07 25.38
N ASP A 400 8.16 -5.86 25.04
CA ASP A 400 7.59 -4.82 25.87
C ASP A 400 6.13 -5.14 26.25
N ARG A 401 5.33 -5.75 25.36
CA ARG A 401 4.08 -6.47 25.68
C ARG A 401 2.95 -5.61 26.26
N ASN A 402 2.83 -4.38 25.79
CA ASN A 402 1.82 -3.41 26.22
C ASN A 402 0.52 -3.52 25.41
N GLY A 403 -0.57 -3.01 25.96
CA GLY A 403 -1.81 -2.84 25.21
C GLY A 403 -1.72 -1.69 24.22
N TYR A 404 -1.18 -0.55 24.67
CA TYR A 404 -0.96 0.67 23.88
C TYR A 404 0.36 1.35 24.31
N LYS A 405 1.40 1.29 23.47
CA LYS A 405 2.68 2.00 23.57
C LYS A 405 2.57 3.33 22.80
N LEU A 406 2.49 4.44 23.54
CA LEU A 406 2.06 5.75 23.02
C LEU A 406 3.21 6.75 22.80
N GLY A 407 4.43 6.27 22.55
CA GLY A 407 5.61 7.14 22.58
C GLY A 407 6.96 6.49 22.29
N GLY A 408 8.01 7.32 22.28
CA GLY A 408 9.41 6.93 22.26
C GLY A 408 10.37 8.12 22.49
N ASP A 409 11.60 7.82 22.87
CA ASP A 409 12.78 8.73 22.84
C ASP A 409 12.67 10.09 23.56
N ASP A 410 11.80 10.26 24.56
CA ASP A 410 11.54 11.56 25.20
C ASP A 410 11.01 12.63 24.21
N ILE A 411 10.41 12.20 23.10
CA ILE A 411 9.88 13.05 22.03
C ILE A 411 8.39 13.32 22.26
N ALA A 412 8.03 14.61 22.38
CA ALA A 412 6.65 15.04 22.58
C ALA A 412 5.79 14.88 21.32
N VAL A 413 4.79 13.99 21.37
CA VAL A 413 3.73 13.87 20.35
C VAL A 413 2.35 13.81 21.01
N ASN A 414 1.44 14.71 20.63
CA ASN A 414 0.15 14.88 21.29
C ASN A 414 -0.91 13.89 20.75
N HIS A 415 -0.68 12.58 20.94
CA HIS A 415 -1.61 11.51 20.58
C HIS A 415 -2.98 11.64 21.28
N ILE A 416 -3.99 11.00 20.69
CA ILE A 416 -5.33 10.89 21.27
C ILE A 416 -5.67 9.41 21.40
N VAL A 417 -5.91 8.94 22.63
CA VAL A 417 -6.42 7.60 22.90
C VAL A 417 -7.70 7.69 23.72
N ARG A 418 -8.83 7.25 23.14
CA ARG A 418 -10.13 7.45 23.78
C ARG A 418 -11.17 6.36 23.55
N ARG A 419 -11.98 6.07 24.57
CA ARG A 419 -13.01 5.01 24.54
C ARG A 419 -12.43 3.63 24.18
N SER A 420 -11.15 3.40 24.48
CA SER A 420 -10.43 2.17 24.17
C SER A 420 -10.27 1.29 25.41
N ILE A 421 -10.10 -0.02 25.19
CA ILE A 421 -10.06 -1.03 26.24
C ILE A 421 -8.73 -1.78 26.21
N ALA A 422 -8.00 -1.83 27.33
CA ALA A 422 -6.81 -2.67 27.50
C ALA A 422 -7.07 -3.79 28.51
N TYR A 423 -7.04 -5.06 28.10
CA TYR A 423 -7.39 -6.21 28.95
C TYR A 423 -6.28 -7.26 28.98
N LYS A 424 -5.67 -7.52 30.14
CA LYS A 424 -4.71 -8.62 30.36
C LYS A 424 -3.55 -8.68 29.35
N ASN A 425 -3.00 -7.53 28.95
CA ASN A 425 -1.74 -7.47 28.18
C ASN A 425 -0.54 -7.79 29.10
N GLY A 426 0.52 -8.30 28.50
CA GLY A 426 1.68 -8.89 29.18
C GLY A 426 2.49 -7.96 30.08
N LYS A 427 2.36 -6.64 29.93
CA LYS A 427 2.99 -5.60 30.77
C LYS A 427 2.03 -4.48 31.16
N HIS A 428 1.94 -3.41 30.38
CA HIS A 428 1.06 -2.27 30.67
C HIS A 428 -0.22 -2.28 29.83
N GLY A 429 -1.32 -1.74 30.35
CA GLY A 429 -2.52 -1.48 29.55
C GLY A 429 -2.30 -0.30 28.60
N PHE A 430 -2.10 0.88 29.17
CA PHE A 430 -1.69 2.09 28.45
C PHE A 430 -0.36 2.58 29.03
N THR A 431 0.65 2.79 28.19
CA THR A 431 1.95 3.36 28.60
C THR A 431 2.31 4.59 27.78
N TRP A 432 2.83 5.62 28.45
CA TRP A 432 3.36 6.83 27.81
C TRP A 432 4.59 6.55 26.93
N ASN A 433 5.31 5.45 27.20
CA ASN A 433 6.59 5.08 26.60
C ASN A 433 7.52 6.26 26.33
N SER A 434 7.82 7.05 27.36
CA SER A 434 8.68 8.24 27.26
C SER A 434 8.21 9.29 26.25
N ASN A 435 6.91 9.51 26.07
CA ASN A 435 6.38 10.66 25.34
C ASN A 435 5.93 11.78 26.29
N PRO A 436 6.71 12.87 26.45
CA PRO A 436 6.37 13.97 27.36
C PRO A 436 5.21 14.87 26.90
N GLY A 437 4.59 14.56 25.74
CA GLY A 437 3.54 15.37 25.12
C GLY A 437 2.26 15.51 25.94
N THR A 438 1.44 16.46 25.51
CA THR A 438 0.08 16.72 26.01
C THR A 438 -0.90 15.79 25.30
N MET A 439 -0.74 14.47 25.51
CA MET A 439 -1.65 13.47 24.94
C MET A 439 -3.04 13.59 25.57
N THR A 440 -4.09 13.32 24.80
CA THR A 440 -5.46 13.18 25.32
C THR A 440 -5.73 11.71 25.63
N VAL A 441 -5.88 11.38 26.91
CA VAL A 441 -6.17 10.03 27.40
C VAL A 441 -7.55 10.07 28.07
N SER A 442 -8.62 9.72 27.34
CA SER A 442 -9.99 9.89 27.85
C SER A 442 -10.93 8.70 27.72
N ASP A 443 -11.80 8.49 28.71
CA ASP A 443 -12.90 7.51 28.64
C ASP A 443 -12.42 6.06 28.41
N ASN A 444 -11.15 5.75 28.68
CA ASN A 444 -10.57 4.43 28.47
C ASN A 444 -10.83 3.50 29.65
N VAL A 445 -10.80 2.19 29.39
CA VAL A 445 -10.95 1.13 30.40
C VAL A 445 -9.71 0.25 30.37
N SER A 446 -9.10 0.00 31.52
CA SER A 446 -7.89 -0.83 31.62
C SER A 446 -8.04 -1.84 32.75
N ILE A 447 -7.86 -3.13 32.45
CA ILE A 447 -8.26 -4.25 33.32
C ILE A 447 -7.17 -5.32 33.34
N ASP A 448 -6.72 -5.69 34.53
CA ASP A 448 -5.84 -6.86 34.79
C ASP A 448 -4.58 -6.96 33.91
N ASN A 449 -4.03 -5.85 33.41
CA ASN A 449 -2.75 -5.87 32.72
C ASN A 449 -1.62 -6.18 33.73
N THR A 450 -0.65 -7.01 33.33
CA THR A 450 0.26 -7.72 34.24
C THR A 450 0.95 -6.80 35.24
N GLU A 451 1.59 -5.73 34.77
CA GLU A 451 2.29 -4.79 35.65
C GLU A 451 1.39 -3.62 36.06
N ARG A 452 0.88 -2.81 35.11
CA ARG A 452 0.03 -1.63 35.39
C ARG A 452 -1.07 -1.47 34.37
N ASN A 453 -2.21 -0.94 34.78
CA ASN A 453 -3.28 -0.61 33.87
C ASN A 453 -2.99 0.73 33.15
N PHE A 454 -2.40 1.70 33.86
CA PHE A 454 -1.88 2.95 33.30
C PHE A 454 -0.46 3.23 33.83
N ASN A 455 0.48 3.51 32.92
CA ASN A 455 1.88 3.80 33.21
C ASN A 455 2.34 5.08 32.50
N PHE A 456 2.24 6.21 33.19
CA PHE A 456 2.63 7.54 32.71
C PHE A 456 3.57 8.17 33.73
N ASP A 457 4.88 7.97 33.52
CA ASP A 457 5.95 8.38 34.43
C ASP A 457 6.59 9.75 34.10
N GLY A 458 5.96 10.51 33.19
CA GLY A 458 6.37 11.85 32.82
C GLY A 458 5.38 12.53 31.87
N GLY A 459 5.72 13.73 31.42
CA GLY A 459 4.96 14.49 30.44
C GLY A 459 3.82 15.34 30.97
N THR A 460 2.97 15.80 30.04
CA THR A 460 1.90 16.78 30.28
C THR A 460 0.53 16.25 29.82
N SER A 461 0.36 14.93 29.77
CA SER A 461 -0.87 14.29 29.29
C SER A 461 -2.12 14.67 30.09
N VAL A 462 -3.27 14.72 29.43
CA VAL A 462 -4.56 15.13 29.98
C VAL A 462 -5.46 13.91 30.13
N PHE A 463 -5.83 13.60 31.37
CA PHE A 463 -6.58 12.39 31.75
C PHE A 463 -8.00 12.72 32.17
N ARG A 464 -9.02 12.16 31.51
CA ARG A 464 -10.44 12.35 31.85
C ARG A 464 -11.23 11.04 31.76
N THR A 465 -12.12 10.80 32.71
CA THR A 465 -13.07 9.66 32.73
C THR A 465 -12.44 8.26 32.68
N ASN A 466 -11.11 8.10 32.73
CA ASN A 466 -10.48 6.78 32.62
C ASN A 466 -10.86 5.87 33.79
N THR A 467 -10.91 4.57 33.55
CA THR A 467 -11.29 3.56 34.54
C THR A 467 -10.26 2.44 34.57
N SER A 468 -9.71 2.18 35.75
CA SER A 468 -8.73 1.13 36.01
C SER A 468 -9.30 0.13 37.00
N CYS A 469 -9.28 -1.15 36.64
CA CYS A 469 -9.86 -2.22 37.43
C CYS A 469 -8.91 -3.40 37.57
N ARG A 470 -8.93 -4.05 38.74
CA ARG A 470 -8.27 -5.34 38.93
C ARG A 470 -9.17 -6.35 39.61
N SER A 471 -9.04 -7.62 39.22
CA SER A 471 -9.67 -8.77 39.88
C SER A 471 -8.87 -9.25 41.10
N ALA A 472 -7.57 -8.91 41.18
CA ALA A 472 -6.67 -9.22 42.28
C ALA A 472 -5.79 -8.02 42.65
N SER A 473 -5.01 -8.12 43.73
CA SER A 473 -3.98 -7.14 44.06
C SER A 473 -2.94 -7.05 42.94
N GLY A 474 -2.61 -5.84 42.50
CA GLY A 474 -1.54 -5.57 41.55
C GLY A 474 -0.97 -4.17 41.72
N THR A 475 0.07 -3.84 40.97
CA THR A 475 0.79 -2.56 41.11
C THR A 475 -0.13 -1.36 40.85
N ASN A 476 0.06 -0.31 41.64
CA ASN A 476 -0.61 0.97 41.46
C ASN A 476 -0.32 1.56 40.08
N ASP A 477 -1.32 2.21 39.49
CA ASP A 477 -1.15 3.02 38.29
C ASP A 477 -0.25 4.22 38.60
N ARG A 478 0.47 4.70 37.57
CA ARG A 478 1.35 5.87 37.65
C ARG A 478 0.86 6.89 36.64
N ILE A 479 0.60 8.11 37.12
CA ILE A 479 -0.01 9.20 36.34
C ILE A 479 0.71 10.50 36.65
N ILE A 480 1.45 11.02 35.67
CA ILE A 480 1.99 12.37 35.66
C ILE A 480 1.33 13.14 34.50
N GLY A 481 0.80 14.32 34.80
CA GLY A 481 0.06 15.17 33.86
C GLY A 481 -1.13 15.87 34.53
N ASP A 482 -2.03 16.41 33.71
CA ASP A 482 -3.30 17.01 34.14
C ASP A 482 -4.37 15.92 34.29
N SER A 483 -4.61 15.48 35.53
CA SER A 483 -5.68 14.55 35.88
C SER A 483 -6.70 15.21 36.80
N ASP A 484 -7.99 15.10 36.45
CA ASP A 484 -9.10 15.53 37.30
C ASP A 484 -9.77 14.35 38.04
N THR A 485 -10.79 14.68 38.83
CA THR A 485 -11.56 13.76 39.68
C THR A 485 -12.50 12.83 38.90
N THR A 486 -12.59 12.93 37.57
CA THR A 486 -13.43 12.03 36.76
C THR A 486 -12.76 10.67 36.51
N ASN A 487 -11.45 10.56 36.75
CA ASN A 487 -10.69 9.32 36.60
C ASN A 487 -10.85 8.39 37.83
N GLN A 488 -10.85 7.08 37.58
CA GLN A 488 -10.80 6.04 38.61
C GLN A 488 -9.55 5.16 38.37
N PHE A 489 -8.38 5.67 38.74
CA PHE A 489 -7.11 4.94 38.66
C PHE A 489 -6.94 3.97 39.83
N TRP A 490 -6.21 2.86 39.61
CA TRP A 490 -5.98 1.84 40.62
C TRP A 490 -4.85 2.26 41.56
N SER A 491 -5.19 2.41 42.84
CA SER A 491 -4.26 2.76 43.93
C SER A 491 -4.27 1.74 45.08
N GLY A 492 -4.65 0.49 44.76
CA GLY A 492 -4.81 -0.62 45.72
C GLY A 492 -6.27 -1.02 45.98
N THR A 493 -7.24 -0.26 45.47
CA THR A 493 -8.67 -0.60 45.52
C THR A 493 -9.37 -0.21 44.20
N ASN A 494 -10.47 -0.89 43.88
CA ASN A 494 -11.27 -0.63 42.67
C ASN A 494 -12.19 0.59 42.84
N GLY A 495 -12.34 1.37 41.78
CA GLY A 495 -13.39 2.39 41.67
C GLY A 495 -14.79 1.79 41.47
N SER A 496 -15.83 2.61 41.69
CA SER A 496 -17.24 2.19 41.63
C SER A 496 -17.67 1.63 40.26
N ARG A 497 -17.01 2.02 39.17
CA ARG A 497 -17.31 1.54 37.81
C ARG A 497 -16.87 0.09 37.57
N CYS A 498 -15.95 -0.45 38.37
CA CYS A 498 -15.35 -1.77 38.10
C CYS A 498 -16.33 -2.95 38.19
N SER A 499 -17.45 -2.78 38.88
CA SER A 499 -18.56 -3.74 38.86
C SER A 499 -19.18 -3.96 37.46
N SER A 500 -19.01 -2.99 36.55
CA SER A 500 -19.53 -3.06 35.16
C SER A 500 -18.63 -3.87 34.21
N TYR A 501 -17.44 -4.30 34.68
CA TYR A 501 -16.44 -5.02 33.87
C TYR A 501 -16.12 -6.40 34.44
N ALA A 502 -17.04 -6.97 35.21
CA ALA A 502 -16.92 -8.31 35.77
C ALA A 502 -17.26 -9.40 34.74
N GLY A 503 -16.56 -10.53 34.80
CA GLY A 503 -16.80 -11.69 33.92
C GLY A 503 -15.79 -11.78 32.76
N ALA A 504 -16.11 -12.65 31.79
CA ALA A 504 -15.26 -12.86 30.61
C ALA A 504 -15.44 -11.74 29.58
N LEU A 505 -14.35 -11.34 28.95
CA LEU A 505 -14.33 -10.45 27.79
C LEU A 505 -14.91 -11.19 26.57
N HIS A 506 -15.90 -10.60 25.92
CA HIS A 506 -16.38 -11.01 24.59
C HIS A 506 -16.47 -9.80 23.67
N TRP A 507 -16.13 -9.98 22.39
CA TRP A 507 -16.19 -8.91 21.40
C TRP A 507 -16.68 -9.41 20.04
N SER A 508 -17.19 -8.51 19.21
CA SER A 508 -17.55 -8.76 17.81
C SER A 508 -17.67 -7.45 17.02
N PHE A 509 -17.64 -7.53 15.69
CA PHE A 509 -18.06 -6.41 14.84
C PHE A 509 -19.55 -6.49 14.53
N ALA A 510 -20.28 -5.40 14.82
CA ALA A 510 -21.66 -5.22 14.39
C ALA A 510 -21.75 -5.17 12.84
N THR A 511 -22.97 -5.31 12.31
CA THR A 511 -23.22 -5.27 10.85
C THR A 511 -22.77 -3.96 10.19
N ASP A 512 -22.84 -2.84 10.91
CA ASP A 512 -22.33 -1.54 10.44
C ASP A 512 -20.80 -1.39 10.58
N GLY A 513 -20.14 -2.28 11.32
CA GLY A 513 -18.69 -2.33 11.53
C GLY A 513 -18.26 -1.83 12.90
N ARG A 514 -19.15 -1.29 13.73
CA ARG A 514 -18.79 -0.86 15.08
C ARG A 514 -18.32 -2.05 15.92
N LEU A 515 -17.23 -1.87 16.64
CA LEU A 515 -16.78 -2.82 17.65
C LEU A 515 -17.78 -2.84 18.80
N VAL A 516 -18.22 -4.03 19.18
CA VAL A 516 -19.05 -4.30 20.35
C VAL A 516 -18.19 -5.10 21.32
N VAL A 517 -18.05 -4.61 22.55
CA VAL A 517 -17.35 -5.30 23.64
C VAL A 517 -18.30 -5.47 24.82
N THR A 518 -18.26 -6.64 25.44
CA THR A 518 -19.12 -7.03 26.58
C THR A 518 -18.30 -7.77 27.62
N PHE A 519 -18.76 -7.73 28.87
CA PHE A 519 -18.16 -8.43 29.99
C PHE A 519 -19.25 -9.23 30.71
N GLY A 520 -19.07 -10.56 30.82
CA GLY A 520 -19.98 -11.43 31.56
C GLY A 520 -21.21 -11.97 30.80
N GLY A 521 -21.43 -11.57 29.54
CA GLY A 521 -22.52 -12.05 28.67
C GLY A 521 -23.48 -10.97 28.23
#